data_AF-A0AB34KFV5-F1
#
_entry.id   AF-A0AB34KFV5-F1
#
_cell.length_a   1.000
_cell.length_b   1.000
_cell.length_c   1.000
_cell.angle_alpha   90.00
_cell.angle_beta   90.00
_cell.angle_gamma   90.00
#
_symmetry.space_group_name_H-M   'P 1'
#
loop_
_entity.id
_entity.type
_entity.pdbx_description
1 polymer ?
#
loop_
_entity_poly.entity_id
_entity_poly.type
_entity_poly.pdbx_seq_one_letter_code
_entity_poly.pdbx_strand_id
1 'polypeptide(L)'
;MNTTPRKRNLPIRQLLACTFCRERKVKCDRVKPCSACCARGNPSACRFVVIDGSDYKPIQQSIAIRDLRREVKELKEQLRDARETHSPSPTGNNQNISEEGIRSRAAGSKRRRLVAGQASVPLSGASTVAESVSTPFSSVSLINYGFKDLAQLTAYPFPSLNVGDNTTAALTRLLPKEQKICESLDLFYDIAQSFAVSQTPDKTRKKEVKRFLSNVEHNATKTPDMLALLFAVLALVHHMSLAGRRHHHTSDEMKASFTLADCYIAASMQALRNASFMNEPTLTGIKTLLIIGVSLSETGRLHDAWALFGTTVRLAYSIELHGDPDMLSPQPLQNEKVARRNVWWLMLYTDQCLSSMLCKPLGISSIGNCPRPILLTSDSLELRAASTVHEFTLVAREILGYGGTITSREINVFTNKLGALCKTMPEALHFNVSWLQAEKSLPEWPLDVISARIFADIQFLIILLNSHQLADPPCSGESSPTPGDNEASRYPTKISSPLPAGLVSGSSFAINGCIHLLRAFLFLWRHKSVLLVSHPLEWQAMTAVMILLADAWKTGSKANLGLIDNVITIFVEMRRDGGSQAADLAIGHISHARTQLNKRS
;
A
#
# COMPACT_ATOMS: atom_id res chain seq x y z
N MET A 1 -86.81 -7.42 -24.39
CA MET A 1 -86.14 -6.10 -24.30
C MET A 1 -84.65 -6.33 -24.10
N ASN A 2 -83.85 -5.97 -25.09
CA ASN A 2 -82.38 -6.11 -25.10
C ASN A 2 -81.77 -5.21 -24.02
N THR A 3 -80.99 -5.79 -23.11
CA THR A 3 -80.02 -5.03 -22.31
C THR A 3 -78.64 -5.67 -22.47
N THR A 4 -77.74 -4.88 -23.03
CA THR A 4 -76.35 -5.23 -23.37
C THR A 4 -75.51 -5.40 -22.10
N PRO A 5 -74.57 -6.37 -22.05
CA PRO A 5 -73.70 -6.54 -20.89
C PRO A 5 -72.64 -5.43 -20.86
N ARG A 6 -72.64 -4.70 -19.74
CA ARG A 6 -71.70 -3.62 -19.39
C ARG A 6 -70.26 -4.17 -19.35
N LYS A 7 -69.43 -3.81 -20.34
CA LYS A 7 -67.98 -4.10 -20.36
C LYS A 7 -67.35 -3.53 -19.08
N ARG A 8 -66.83 -4.41 -18.21
CA ARG A 8 -66.00 -4.04 -17.07
C ARG A 8 -64.71 -3.43 -17.61
N ASN A 9 -64.49 -2.13 -17.40
CA ASN A 9 -63.21 -1.47 -17.65
C ASN A 9 -62.17 -2.06 -16.68
N LEU A 10 -61.33 -2.99 -17.15
CA LEU A 10 -60.14 -3.40 -16.41
C LEU A 10 -59.17 -2.21 -16.36
N PRO A 11 -58.59 -1.87 -15.19
CA PRO A 11 -57.59 -0.82 -15.10
C PRO A 11 -56.35 -1.23 -15.90
N ILE A 12 -55.97 -0.41 -16.89
CA ILE A 12 -54.78 -0.62 -17.70
C ILE A 12 -53.55 -0.49 -16.79
N ARG A 13 -52.86 -1.60 -16.55
CA ARG A 13 -51.68 -1.63 -15.67
C ARG A 13 -50.53 -0.87 -16.33
N GLN A 14 -50.13 0.24 -15.70
CA GLN A 14 -49.08 1.12 -16.20
C GLN A 14 -47.71 0.42 -16.27
N LEU A 15 -47.02 0.57 -17.40
CA LEU A 15 -45.72 -0.05 -17.66
C LEU A 15 -44.59 0.87 -17.21
N LEU A 16 -43.86 0.45 -16.17
CA LEU A 16 -42.79 1.26 -15.56
C LEU A 16 -41.41 1.03 -16.20
N ALA A 17 -41.18 -0.13 -16.83
CA ALA A 17 -39.91 -0.45 -17.49
C ALA A 17 -39.90 0.01 -18.96
N CYS A 18 -38.71 0.32 -19.51
CA CYS A 18 -38.57 0.59 -20.95
C CYS A 18 -38.88 -0.68 -21.77
N THR A 19 -39.25 -0.50 -23.05
CA THR A 19 -39.64 -1.58 -23.96
C THR A 19 -38.54 -2.63 -24.09
N PHE A 20 -37.30 -2.19 -24.23
CA PHE A 20 -36.13 -3.06 -24.43
C PHE A 20 -35.80 -3.91 -23.20
N CYS A 21 -35.85 -3.33 -21.99
CA CYS A 21 -35.65 -4.09 -20.76
C CYS A 21 -36.80 -5.06 -20.49
N ARG A 22 -38.02 -4.71 -20.90
CA ARG A 22 -39.21 -5.57 -20.76
C ARG A 22 -39.13 -6.80 -21.66
N GLU A 23 -38.82 -6.62 -22.95
CA GLU A 23 -38.65 -7.74 -23.90
C GLU A 23 -37.59 -8.73 -23.40
N ARG A 24 -36.51 -8.21 -22.83
CA ARG A 24 -35.40 -9.01 -22.31
C ARG A 24 -35.59 -9.52 -20.88
N LYS A 25 -36.69 -9.15 -20.21
CA LYS A 25 -36.98 -9.50 -18.81
C LYS A 25 -35.84 -9.14 -17.84
N VAL A 26 -35.23 -7.96 -18.01
CA VAL A 26 -34.15 -7.43 -17.13
C VAL A 26 -34.62 -6.21 -16.34
N LYS A 27 -33.98 -5.94 -15.19
CA LYS A 27 -34.31 -4.80 -14.31
C LYS A 27 -34.03 -3.47 -15.03
N CYS A 28 -34.98 -2.55 -15.02
CA CYS A 28 -34.87 -1.19 -15.57
C CYS A 28 -34.84 -0.17 -14.42
N ASP A 29 -33.87 0.74 -14.44
CA ASP A 29 -33.73 1.84 -13.48
C ASP A 29 -34.63 3.05 -13.78
N ARG A 30 -35.44 2.98 -14.84
CA ARG A 30 -36.50 3.95 -15.21
C ARG A 30 -35.99 5.35 -15.58
N VAL A 31 -34.68 5.50 -15.76
CA VAL A 31 -34.02 6.68 -16.31
C VAL A 31 -34.04 6.62 -17.84
N LYS A 32 -34.12 7.76 -18.56
CA LYS A 32 -34.06 7.79 -20.03
C LYS A 32 -32.80 8.52 -20.52
N PRO A 33 -31.87 7.85 -21.23
CA PRO A 33 -31.78 6.40 -21.44
C PRO A 33 -31.43 5.65 -20.14
N CYS A 34 -31.86 4.39 -20.03
CA CYS A 34 -31.72 3.58 -18.82
C CYS A 34 -30.31 2.96 -18.76
N SER A 35 -29.71 2.80 -17.58
CA SER A 35 -28.31 2.31 -17.45
C SER A 35 -28.09 0.95 -18.12
N ALA A 36 -29.09 0.06 -18.08
CA ALA A 36 -29.05 -1.23 -18.74
C ALA A 36 -29.02 -1.13 -20.29
N CYS A 37 -29.62 -0.10 -20.88
CA CYS A 37 -29.53 0.17 -22.33
C CYS A 37 -28.20 0.83 -22.69
N CYS A 38 -27.68 1.71 -21.83
CA CYS A 38 -26.37 2.36 -22.01
C CYS A 38 -25.23 1.34 -21.96
N ALA A 39 -25.22 0.47 -20.95
CA ALA A 39 -24.21 -0.58 -20.78
C ALA A 39 -24.16 -1.59 -21.95
N ARG A 40 -25.22 -1.65 -22.77
CA ARG A 40 -25.33 -2.54 -23.92
C ARG A 40 -25.11 -1.83 -25.26
N GLY A 41 -24.68 -0.56 -25.23
CA GLY A 41 -24.34 0.21 -26.43
C GLY A 41 -25.53 0.71 -27.26
N ASN A 42 -26.77 0.59 -26.77
CA ASN A 42 -27.98 1.01 -27.50
C ASN A 42 -28.86 2.00 -26.69
N PRO A 43 -28.33 3.18 -26.31
CA PRO A 43 -29.09 4.19 -25.56
C PRO A 43 -30.24 4.80 -26.37
N SER A 44 -30.09 4.92 -27.69
CA SER A 44 -31.09 5.48 -28.61
C SER A 44 -32.36 4.62 -28.73
N ALA A 45 -32.25 3.31 -28.53
CA ALA A 45 -33.39 2.37 -28.56
C ALA A 45 -34.21 2.35 -27.25
N CYS A 46 -33.80 3.11 -26.21
CA CYS A 46 -34.47 3.12 -24.91
C CYS A 46 -35.79 3.92 -24.93
N ARG A 47 -36.92 3.25 -25.17
CA ARG A 47 -38.26 3.86 -25.23
C ARG A 47 -39.15 3.44 -24.07
N PHE A 48 -39.85 4.40 -23.49
CA PHE A 48 -40.91 4.19 -22.51
C PHE A 48 -42.26 4.43 -23.17
N VAL A 49 -43.24 3.56 -22.89
CA VAL A 49 -44.62 3.75 -23.36
C VAL A 49 -45.34 4.52 -22.27
N VAL A 50 -45.64 5.79 -22.53
CA VAL A 50 -46.46 6.64 -21.65
C VAL A 50 -47.89 6.56 -22.17
N ILE A 51 -48.85 6.26 -21.30
CA ILE A 51 -50.28 6.28 -21.62
C ILE A 51 -50.79 7.67 -21.28
N ASP A 52 -51.53 8.30 -22.21
CA ASP A 52 -52.13 9.62 -22.01
C ASP A 52 -53.11 9.58 -20.83
N GLY A 53 -52.94 10.50 -19.87
CA GLY A 53 -53.69 10.56 -18.61
C GLY A 53 -53.02 9.89 -17.41
N SER A 54 -51.75 9.49 -17.51
CA SER A 54 -51.01 8.89 -16.38
C SER A 54 -49.87 9.78 -15.87
N ASP A 55 -49.71 9.90 -14.55
CA ASP A 55 -48.73 10.80 -13.89
C ASP A 55 -47.26 10.35 -14.02
N TYR A 56 -47.00 9.22 -14.70
CA TYR A 56 -45.67 8.67 -14.81
C TYR A 56 -44.90 9.26 -15.99
N LYS A 57 -43.77 9.87 -15.69
CA LYS A 57 -42.77 10.29 -16.68
C LYS A 57 -41.42 9.67 -16.32
N PRO A 58 -40.69 9.07 -17.28
CA PRO A 58 -39.35 8.56 -17.03
C PRO A 58 -38.41 9.71 -16.67
N ILE A 59 -37.51 9.48 -15.72
CA ILE A 59 -36.57 10.50 -15.23
C ILE A 59 -35.59 10.84 -16.36
N GLN A 60 -35.68 12.04 -16.92
CA GLN A 60 -34.75 12.52 -17.95
C GLN A 60 -33.48 13.06 -17.29
N GLN A 61 -32.33 12.45 -17.57
CA GLN A 61 -31.02 12.90 -17.06
C GLN A 61 -30.75 14.39 -17.38
N SER A 62 -31.23 14.89 -18.52
CA SER A 62 -31.03 16.27 -18.95
C SER A 62 -31.77 17.31 -18.09
N ILE A 63 -32.90 16.95 -17.48
CA ILE A 63 -33.67 17.85 -16.60
C ILE A 63 -33.04 17.86 -15.21
N ALA A 64 -32.74 16.68 -14.65
CA ALA A 64 -32.08 16.57 -13.34
C ALA A 64 -30.70 17.26 -13.31
N ILE A 65 -29.90 17.12 -14.38
CA ILE A 65 -28.61 17.82 -14.49
C ILE A 65 -28.80 19.33 -14.60
N ARG A 66 -29.85 19.81 -15.28
CA ARG A 66 -30.14 21.24 -15.42
C ARG A 66 -30.62 21.85 -14.09
N ASP A 67 -31.46 21.14 -13.36
CA ASP A 67 -31.97 21.57 -12.06
C ASP A 67 -30.86 21.61 -11.01
N LEU A 68 -30.02 20.56 -10.94
CA LEU A 68 -28.85 20.52 -10.07
C LEU A 68 -27.84 21.64 -10.38
N ARG A 69 -27.64 21.96 -11.67
CA ARG A 69 -26.76 23.09 -12.07
C ARG A 69 -27.33 24.45 -11.66
N ARG A 70 -28.67 24.62 -11.68
CA ARG A 70 -29.34 25.84 -11.22
C ARG A 70 -29.21 25.98 -9.70
N GLU A 71 -29.47 24.92 -8.95
CA GLU A 71 -29.38 24.90 -7.49
C GLU A 71 -27.95 25.16 -6.99
N VAL A 72 -26.94 24.56 -7.63
CA VAL A 72 -25.52 24.85 -7.34
C VAL A 72 -25.17 26.32 -7.61
N LYS A 73 -25.80 26.96 -8.60
CA LYS A 73 -25.57 28.39 -8.88
C LYS A 73 -26.20 29.25 -7.78
N GLU A 74 -27.46 28.98 -7.42
CA GLU A 74 -28.18 29.72 -6.37
C GLU A 74 -27.50 29.62 -5.01
N LEU A 75 -27.07 28.42 -4.61
CA LEU A 75 -26.35 28.21 -3.34
C LEU A 75 -24.99 28.93 -3.32
N LYS A 76 -24.31 29.04 -4.46
CA LYS A 76 -23.06 29.80 -4.58
C LYS A 76 -23.27 31.31 -4.49
N GLU A 77 -24.39 31.81 -5.03
CA GLU A 77 -24.80 33.22 -4.88
C GLU A 77 -25.07 33.52 -3.40
N GLN A 78 -25.87 32.70 -2.71
CA GLN A 78 -26.20 32.87 -1.29
C GLN A 78 -24.96 32.85 -0.39
N LEU A 79 -23.97 32.00 -0.69
CA LEU A 79 -22.70 31.94 0.05
C LEU A 79 -21.78 33.15 -0.20
N ARG A 80 -21.94 33.85 -1.33
CA ARG A 80 -21.24 35.13 -1.57
C ARG A 80 -21.89 36.25 -0.76
N ASP A 81 -23.21 36.37 -0.79
CA ASP A 81 -23.94 37.41 -0.07
C ASP A 81 -23.75 37.29 1.45
N ALA A 82 -23.69 36.06 1.96
CA ALA A 82 -23.38 35.78 3.37
C ALA A 82 -21.92 36.11 3.78
N ARG A 83 -21.00 36.18 2.81
CA ARG A 83 -19.60 36.57 3.07
C ARG A 83 -19.39 38.09 3.01
N GLU A 84 -20.17 38.81 2.22
CA GLU A 84 -20.07 40.27 2.12
C GLU A 84 -20.76 41.01 3.28
N THR A 85 -21.73 40.37 3.94
CA THR A 85 -22.42 40.92 5.13
C THR A 85 -21.61 40.81 6.43
N HIS A 86 -20.51 40.04 6.45
CA HIS A 86 -19.60 39.90 7.60
C HIS A 86 -18.19 40.44 7.31
N SER A 87 -18.11 41.74 7.01
CA SER A 87 -16.85 42.49 7.04
C SER A 87 -16.97 43.65 8.04
N PRO A 88 -16.23 43.68 9.16
CA PRO A 88 -16.24 44.82 10.06
C PRO A 88 -15.35 45.93 9.47
N SER A 89 -15.99 47.00 9.02
CA SER A 89 -15.32 48.23 8.58
C SER A 89 -14.73 49.03 9.78
N PRO A 90 -13.69 49.84 9.54
CA PRO A 90 -12.87 50.46 10.59
C PRO A 90 -13.43 51.82 10.99
N THR A 91 -13.57 52.07 12.30
CA THR A 91 -13.70 53.42 12.86
C THR A 91 -12.42 53.77 13.61
N GLY A 92 -11.60 54.61 12.98
CA GLY A 92 -10.55 55.35 13.66
C GLY A 92 -11.15 56.55 14.37
N ASN A 93 -10.76 56.73 15.64
CA ASN A 93 -10.83 58.03 16.29
C ASN A 93 -9.45 58.29 16.92
N ASN A 94 -8.82 59.38 16.49
CA ASN A 94 -7.51 59.84 16.92
C ASN A 94 -7.52 60.22 18.41
N GLN A 95 -6.45 59.89 19.11
CA GLN A 95 -5.78 60.85 20.00
C GLN A 95 -4.33 60.45 20.28
N ASN A 96 -3.46 61.45 20.11
CA ASN A 96 -2.03 61.48 20.42
C ASN A 96 -1.73 61.05 21.85
N ILE A 97 -0.56 60.42 22.08
CA ILE A 97 0.44 60.81 23.08
C ILE A 97 1.72 59.99 22.85
N SER A 98 2.83 60.66 23.14
CA SER A 98 4.24 60.43 22.86
C SER A 98 4.88 59.14 23.38
N GLU A 99 6.04 58.87 22.77
CA GLU A 99 7.11 57.95 23.15
C GLU A 99 7.33 57.83 24.66
N GLU A 100 7.36 56.60 25.17
CA GLU A 100 8.39 56.10 26.09
C GLU A 100 8.31 54.57 26.19
N GLY A 101 9.46 53.90 26.16
CA GLY A 101 9.56 52.45 26.09
C GLY A 101 9.15 51.74 27.38
N ILE A 102 8.83 50.44 27.27
CA ILE A 102 9.20 49.37 28.21
C ILE A 102 8.75 48.02 27.63
N ARG A 103 9.68 47.06 27.68
CA ARG A 103 9.57 45.62 27.44
C ARG A 103 8.21 45.01 27.81
N SER A 104 7.65 44.14 26.96
CA SER A 104 7.27 42.76 27.37
C SER A 104 6.77 41.84 26.25
N ARG A 105 7.35 40.63 26.26
CA ARG A 105 6.75 39.29 26.04
C ARG A 105 6.08 38.98 24.69
N ALA A 106 6.88 38.31 23.85
CA ALA A 106 6.39 37.40 22.82
C ALA A 106 5.48 36.31 23.42
N ALA A 107 4.18 36.43 23.19
CA ALA A 107 3.26 35.30 23.35
C ALA A 107 3.40 34.39 22.13
N GLY A 108 4.15 33.30 22.30
CA GLY A 108 4.29 32.25 21.30
C GLY A 108 2.92 31.65 20.95
N SER A 109 2.37 32.06 19.80
CA SER A 109 1.21 31.40 19.21
C SER A 109 1.63 29.99 18.79
N LYS A 110 1.30 29.00 19.62
CA LYS A 110 1.37 27.58 19.28
C LYS A 110 0.44 27.34 18.10
N ARG A 111 0.93 27.50 16.87
CA ARG A 111 0.29 26.90 15.68
C ARG A 111 0.18 25.40 15.96
N ARG A 112 -1.02 24.93 16.29
CA ARG A 112 -1.36 23.51 16.24
C ARG A 112 -1.15 23.07 14.80
N ARG A 113 0.02 22.47 14.53
CA ARG A 113 0.24 21.67 13.33
C ARG A 113 -0.78 20.54 13.45
N LEU A 114 -1.72 20.45 12.51
CA LEU A 114 -2.59 19.29 12.39
C LEU A 114 -1.67 18.09 12.11
N VAL A 115 -1.31 17.36 13.17
CA VAL A 115 -0.68 16.06 13.05
C VAL A 115 -1.73 15.17 12.41
N ALA A 116 -1.47 14.68 11.21
CA ALA A 116 -2.34 13.73 10.53
C ALA A 116 -2.34 12.41 11.32
N GLY A 117 -3.19 12.34 12.34
CA GLY A 117 -3.34 11.16 13.21
C GLY A 117 -4.74 11.00 13.80
N GLN A 118 -5.73 11.81 13.42
CA GLN A 118 -7.04 11.79 14.09
C GLN A 118 -8.27 11.91 13.18
N ALA A 119 -8.11 11.77 11.86
CA ALA A 119 -9.24 11.64 10.95
C ALA A 119 -9.05 10.41 10.07
N SER A 120 -9.16 9.24 10.68
CA SER A 120 -9.47 8.00 9.98
C SER A 120 -10.89 8.12 9.44
N VAL A 121 -11.05 8.24 8.12
CA VAL A 121 -12.27 7.72 7.50
C VAL A 121 -12.23 6.22 7.74
N PRO A 122 -13.21 5.64 8.46
CA PRO A 122 -13.14 4.24 8.83
C PRO A 122 -13.24 3.37 7.57
N LEU A 123 -12.14 2.73 7.20
CA LEU A 123 -12.23 1.44 6.51
C LEU A 123 -12.65 0.43 7.60
N SER A 124 -13.95 0.26 7.80
CA SER A 124 -14.49 -0.74 8.72
C SER A 124 -14.05 -2.13 8.24
N GLY A 125 -12.98 -2.63 8.83
CA GLY A 125 -12.37 -3.90 8.46
C GLY A 125 -10.85 -4.00 8.61
N ALA A 126 -10.13 -2.99 9.10
CA ALA A 126 -8.69 -3.09 9.43
C ALA A 126 -8.29 -2.55 10.83
N SER A 127 -9.25 -2.07 11.63
CA SER A 127 -8.97 -1.26 12.83
C SER A 127 -8.77 -1.98 14.16
N THR A 128 -9.18 -3.22 14.40
CA THR A 128 -9.17 -3.78 15.78
C THR A 128 -7.86 -4.45 16.21
N VAL A 129 -6.79 -4.37 15.42
CA VAL A 129 -5.42 -4.72 15.87
C VAL A 129 -4.47 -3.51 15.85
N ALA A 130 -4.84 -2.40 15.22
CA ALA A 130 -4.05 -1.17 15.22
C ALA A 130 -4.27 -0.29 16.47
N GLU A 131 -5.35 -0.51 17.23
CA GLU A 131 -5.73 0.32 18.39
C GLU A 131 -4.94 0.04 19.69
N SER A 132 -3.82 -0.68 19.62
CA SER A 132 -2.86 -0.79 20.75
C SER A 132 -1.45 -0.27 20.44
N VAL A 133 -1.22 0.30 19.25
CA VAL A 133 0.08 0.90 18.88
C VAL A 133 -0.13 2.33 18.40
N SER A 134 -0.51 3.22 19.33
CA SER A 134 -0.42 4.66 19.15
C SER A 134 -0.59 5.37 20.49
N THR A 135 0.50 5.82 21.10
CA THR A 135 0.50 7.00 22.00
C THR A 135 1.84 7.75 21.93
N PRO A 136 1.85 9.07 22.24
CA PRO A 136 2.83 10.03 21.72
C PRO A 136 3.83 10.51 22.79
N PHE A 137 5.11 10.78 22.44
CA PHE A 137 5.80 12.01 22.91
C PHE A 137 7.15 12.31 22.22
N SER A 138 7.49 13.59 22.28
CA SER A 138 8.62 14.30 21.68
C SER A 138 9.92 14.28 22.50
N SER A 139 11.02 14.45 21.76
CA SER A 139 12.25 15.24 22.06
C SER A 139 13.10 14.95 23.30
N VAL A 140 14.37 14.56 23.07
CA VAL A 140 15.54 14.95 23.88
C VAL A 140 16.76 15.16 22.96
N SER A 141 17.34 16.36 23.00
CA SER A 141 18.64 16.72 22.41
C SER A 141 19.80 16.28 23.29
N LEU A 142 20.98 15.98 22.71
CA LEU A 142 22.30 16.35 23.26
C LEU A 142 23.39 16.33 22.15
N ILE A 143 24.30 17.31 22.20
CA ILE A 143 25.30 17.73 21.20
C ILE A 143 26.73 17.43 21.76
N ASN A 144 27.80 17.05 21.04
CA ASN A 144 28.84 17.88 20.36
C ASN A 144 30.02 16.95 19.92
N TYR A 145 30.55 16.94 18.68
CA TYR A 145 31.67 17.77 18.12
C TYR A 145 31.90 17.45 16.61
N GLY A 146 32.30 18.43 15.79
CA GLY A 146 33.21 18.20 14.64
C GLY A 146 32.69 18.00 13.19
N PHE A 147 31.53 17.39 12.94
CA PHE A 147 30.95 17.13 11.59
C PHE A 147 29.41 17.25 11.61
N LYS A 148 28.90 18.36 12.15
CA LYS A 148 27.55 18.43 12.76
C LYS A 148 26.35 18.68 11.84
N ASP A 149 26.53 19.07 10.58
CA ASP A 149 25.43 19.66 9.80
C ASP A 149 24.69 18.72 8.83
N LEU A 150 25.01 17.43 8.81
CA LEU A 150 24.15 16.42 8.14
C LEU A 150 23.46 15.45 9.11
N ALA A 151 23.93 15.38 10.36
CA ALA A 151 23.43 14.45 11.38
C ALA A 151 22.38 15.06 12.33
N GLN A 152 21.90 16.27 12.04
CA GLN A 152 20.58 16.67 12.52
C GLN A 152 19.57 15.88 11.70
N LEU A 153 19.16 14.72 12.23
CA LEU A 153 17.95 13.99 11.88
C LEU A 153 16.90 14.93 11.31
N THR A 154 16.89 15.10 9.99
CA THR A 154 15.92 15.97 9.38
C THR A 154 14.59 15.25 9.56
N ALA A 155 13.66 15.89 10.27
CA ALA A 155 12.24 15.51 10.23
C ALA A 155 11.73 15.38 8.78
N TYR A 156 12.48 15.91 7.81
CA TYR A 156 12.27 15.83 6.38
C TYR A 156 13.14 14.74 5.70
N PRO A 157 12.60 13.94 4.77
CA PRO A 157 13.32 12.84 4.09
C PRO A 157 14.41 13.22 3.11
N PHE A 158 14.53 14.50 2.74
CA PHE A 158 15.49 14.94 1.73
C PHE A 158 16.30 16.11 2.29
N PRO A 159 17.37 15.85 3.06
CA PRO A 159 18.14 16.93 3.67
C PRO A 159 18.65 17.90 2.60
N SER A 160 18.72 19.18 2.94
CA SER A 160 19.31 20.18 2.06
C SER A 160 20.80 19.93 1.97
N LEU A 161 21.32 19.70 0.77
CA LEU A 161 22.76 19.68 0.55
C LEU A 161 23.26 21.12 0.59
N ASN A 162 24.09 21.44 1.59
CA ASN A 162 24.83 22.71 1.65
C ASN A 162 26.01 22.69 0.67
N VAL A 163 25.72 22.42 -0.60
CA VAL A 163 26.69 22.58 -1.67
C VAL A 163 26.44 24.00 -2.17
N GLY A 164 27.38 24.91 -1.91
CA GLY A 164 27.26 26.35 -2.20
C GLY A 164 26.88 26.69 -3.64
N ASP A 165 27.01 25.72 -4.54
CA ASP A 165 26.45 25.72 -5.87
C ASP A 165 25.46 24.54 -6.01
N ASN A 166 24.16 24.78 -6.14
CA ASN A 166 23.15 23.77 -6.55
C ASN A 166 23.36 23.27 -8.00
N THR A 167 24.59 23.39 -8.51
CA THR A 167 24.97 23.10 -9.87
C THR A 167 25.12 21.60 -10.05
N THR A 168 24.70 21.13 -11.21
CA THR A 168 24.87 19.74 -11.63
C THR A 168 26.34 19.30 -11.56
N ALA A 169 27.30 20.20 -11.83
CA ALA A 169 28.73 19.94 -11.70
C ALA A 169 29.12 19.56 -10.26
N ALA A 170 28.61 20.26 -9.24
CA ALA A 170 28.93 19.94 -7.86
C ALA A 170 28.37 18.58 -7.42
N LEU A 171 27.18 18.20 -7.91
CA LEU A 171 26.63 16.85 -7.70
C LEU A 171 27.52 15.76 -8.29
N THR A 172 28.07 15.95 -9.49
CA THR A 172 28.92 14.90 -10.11
C THR A 172 30.15 14.55 -9.28
N ARG A 173 30.67 15.47 -8.46
CA ARG A 173 31.80 15.22 -7.56
C ARG A 173 31.48 14.25 -6.42
N LEU A 174 30.20 14.04 -6.12
CA LEU A 174 29.74 13.09 -5.10
C LEU A 174 29.72 11.64 -5.61
N LEU A 175 29.82 11.44 -6.92
CA LEU A 175 29.83 10.08 -7.48
C LEU A 175 31.12 9.34 -7.08
N PRO A 176 31.01 8.07 -6.66
CA PRO A 176 32.18 7.24 -6.43
C PRO A 176 32.86 6.87 -7.77
N LYS A 177 34.03 6.24 -7.68
CA LYS A 177 34.74 5.74 -8.87
C LYS A 177 33.86 4.79 -9.68
N GLU A 178 33.99 4.80 -11.00
CA GLU A 178 33.20 3.98 -11.95
C GLU A 178 33.12 2.50 -11.55
N GLN A 179 34.22 1.92 -11.08
CA GLN A 179 34.26 0.52 -10.62
C GLN A 179 33.23 0.27 -9.50
N LYS A 180 33.20 1.13 -8.49
CA LYS A 180 32.23 1.01 -7.38
C LYS A 180 30.79 1.21 -7.87
N ILE A 181 30.55 2.11 -8.83
CA ILE A 181 29.22 2.28 -9.43
C ILE A 181 28.77 0.98 -10.12
N CYS A 182 29.67 0.33 -10.87
CA CYS A 182 29.37 -0.94 -11.53
C CYS A 182 29.07 -2.05 -10.52
N GLU A 183 29.86 -2.16 -9.45
CA GLU A 183 29.63 -3.12 -8.35
C GLU A 183 28.29 -2.86 -7.64
N SER A 184 27.94 -1.60 -7.38
CA SER A 184 26.64 -1.24 -6.82
C SER A 184 25.48 -1.56 -7.76
N LEU A 185 25.66 -1.39 -9.07
CA LEU A 185 24.64 -1.76 -10.06
C LEU A 185 24.39 -3.27 -10.08
N ASP A 186 25.45 -4.08 -9.98
CA ASP A 186 25.32 -5.53 -9.83
C ASP A 186 24.48 -5.90 -8.62
N LEU A 187 24.83 -5.34 -7.46
CA LEU A 187 24.07 -5.60 -6.23
C LEU A 187 22.62 -5.11 -6.34
N PHE A 188 22.40 -3.95 -6.97
CA PHE A 188 21.06 -3.44 -7.21
C PHE A 188 20.22 -4.38 -8.08
N TYR A 189 20.80 -5.03 -9.09
CA TYR A 189 20.07 -5.99 -9.92
C TYR A 189 19.68 -7.23 -9.12
N ASP A 190 20.58 -7.75 -8.28
CA ASP A 190 20.26 -8.86 -7.36
C ASP A 190 19.12 -8.47 -6.40
N ILE A 191 19.16 -7.26 -5.84
CA ILE A 191 18.08 -6.71 -4.99
C ILE A 191 16.78 -6.61 -5.79
N ALA A 192 16.81 -6.02 -6.99
CA ALA A 192 15.62 -5.76 -7.80
C ALA A 192 14.92 -7.04 -8.29
N GLN A 193 15.69 -8.11 -8.57
CA GLN A 193 15.15 -9.43 -8.90
C GLN A 193 14.38 -10.06 -7.72
N SER A 194 14.78 -9.75 -6.48
CA SER A 194 14.16 -10.26 -5.25
C SER A 194 12.75 -9.68 -5.00
N PHE A 195 12.46 -8.49 -5.53
CA PHE A 195 11.16 -7.82 -5.40
C PHE A 195 10.17 -8.17 -6.51
N ALA A 196 10.44 -9.22 -7.29
CA ALA A 196 9.53 -9.83 -8.26
C ALA A 196 8.98 -8.91 -9.38
N VAL A 197 9.54 -7.70 -9.59
CA VAL A 197 9.04 -6.76 -10.61
C VAL A 197 10.14 -5.98 -11.38
N SER A 198 11.33 -6.56 -11.60
CA SER A 198 12.28 -5.96 -12.54
C SER A 198 12.94 -6.99 -13.45
N GLN A 199 12.51 -7.06 -14.71
CA GLN A 199 13.18 -7.82 -15.77
C GLN A 199 13.44 -6.93 -16.98
N THR A 200 14.36 -5.98 -16.84
CA THR A 200 15.06 -5.43 -18.02
C THR A 200 16.47 -6.01 -18.05
N PRO A 201 16.99 -6.45 -19.20
CA PRO A 201 18.28 -7.14 -19.26
C PRO A 201 19.41 -6.26 -18.71
N ASP A 202 20.09 -6.75 -17.66
CA ASP A 202 21.12 -6.03 -16.88
C ASP A 202 22.27 -5.49 -17.73
N LYS A 203 22.60 -6.20 -18.82
CA LYS A 203 23.70 -5.84 -19.74
C LYS A 203 23.46 -4.54 -20.51
N THR A 204 22.19 -4.23 -20.84
CA THR A 204 21.86 -3.05 -21.65
C THR A 204 22.00 -1.77 -20.83
N ARG A 205 21.60 -1.81 -19.54
CA ARG A 205 21.69 -0.66 -18.64
C ARG A 205 23.13 -0.33 -18.22
N LYS A 206 24.00 -1.33 -17.99
CA LYS A 206 25.41 -1.05 -17.67
C LYS A 206 26.15 -0.31 -18.79
N LYS A 207 25.88 -0.65 -20.06
CA LYS A 207 26.45 0.06 -21.21
C LYS A 207 26.00 1.52 -21.25
N GLU A 208 24.73 1.77 -20.96
CA GLU A 208 24.17 3.11 -20.87
C GLU A 208 24.81 3.93 -19.75
N VAL A 209 25.00 3.34 -18.56
CA VAL A 209 25.70 3.99 -17.45
C VAL A 209 27.15 4.32 -17.83
N LYS A 210 27.89 3.39 -18.43
CA LYS A 210 29.27 3.66 -18.88
C LYS A 210 29.33 4.81 -19.90
N ARG A 211 28.39 4.85 -20.85
CA ARG A 211 28.25 5.96 -21.81
C ARG A 211 27.92 7.28 -21.10
N PHE A 212 27.13 7.24 -20.04
CA PHE A 212 26.84 8.43 -19.24
C PHE A 212 28.08 8.92 -18.50
N LEU A 213 28.86 8.01 -17.89
CA LEU A 213 30.06 8.33 -17.12
C LEU A 213 31.24 8.83 -17.96
N SER A 214 31.33 8.46 -19.25
CA SER A 214 32.45 8.86 -20.12
C SER A 214 32.60 10.38 -20.29
N ASN A 215 31.50 11.13 -20.13
CA ASN A 215 31.52 12.60 -20.07
C ASN A 215 30.48 13.08 -19.04
N VAL A 216 30.73 12.77 -17.77
CA VAL A 216 29.75 12.91 -16.69
C VAL A 216 29.24 14.33 -16.52
N GLU A 217 30.09 15.36 -16.60
CA GLU A 217 29.67 16.75 -16.38
C GLU A 217 28.71 17.25 -17.48
N HIS A 218 29.04 16.97 -18.75
CA HIS A 218 28.17 17.31 -19.87
C HIS A 218 26.89 16.48 -19.88
N ASN A 219 27.00 15.16 -19.66
CA ASN A 219 25.84 14.28 -19.69
C ASN A 219 24.89 14.54 -18.52
N ALA A 220 25.41 14.89 -17.36
CA ALA A 220 24.58 15.24 -16.21
C ALA A 220 23.78 16.53 -16.42
N THR A 221 24.37 17.54 -17.08
CA THR A 221 23.63 18.77 -17.41
C THR A 221 22.55 18.52 -18.46
N LYS A 222 22.82 17.66 -19.44
CA LYS A 222 21.85 17.29 -20.48
C LYS A 222 20.76 16.32 -20.00
N THR A 223 21.09 15.39 -19.11
CA THR A 223 20.22 14.31 -18.63
C THR A 223 20.30 14.17 -17.10
N PRO A 224 19.83 15.16 -16.34
CA PRO A 224 19.90 15.16 -14.88
C PRO A 224 19.12 13.99 -14.24
N ASP A 225 18.08 13.47 -14.88
CA ASP A 225 17.34 12.29 -14.41
C ASP A 225 18.22 11.03 -14.28
N MET A 226 19.19 10.86 -15.18
CA MET A 226 20.09 9.70 -15.15
C MET A 226 21.07 9.83 -13.98
N LEU A 227 21.56 11.04 -13.70
CA LEU A 227 22.35 11.32 -12.50
C LEU A 227 21.54 11.03 -11.23
N ALA A 228 20.27 11.46 -11.21
CA ALA A 228 19.37 11.20 -10.10
C ALA A 228 19.15 9.71 -9.87
N LEU A 229 18.94 8.94 -10.95
CA LEU A 229 18.78 7.50 -10.90
C LEU A 229 20.01 6.81 -10.30
N LEU A 230 21.22 7.21 -10.72
CA LEU A 230 22.47 6.65 -10.19
C LEU A 230 22.59 6.87 -8.69
N PHE A 231 22.29 8.09 -8.21
CA PHE A 231 22.31 8.36 -6.77
C PHE A 231 21.25 7.56 -6.00
N ALA A 232 20.04 7.41 -6.53
CA ALA A 232 19.00 6.61 -5.89
C ALA A 232 19.42 5.13 -5.78
N VAL A 233 20.04 4.58 -6.83
CA VAL A 233 20.57 3.22 -6.83
C VAL A 233 21.68 3.06 -5.79
N LEU A 234 22.64 3.99 -5.75
CA LEU A 234 23.71 3.98 -4.74
C LEU A 234 23.15 4.04 -3.33
N ALA A 235 22.19 4.93 -3.06
CA ALA A 235 21.52 5.04 -1.76
C ALA A 235 20.86 3.73 -1.32
N LEU A 236 20.05 3.13 -2.19
CA LEU A 236 19.36 1.87 -1.89
C LEU A 236 20.37 0.76 -1.61
N VAL A 237 21.41 0.64 -2.43
CA VAL A 237 22.48 -0.35 -2.25
C VAL A 237 23.21 -0.15 -0.92
N HIS A 238 23.49 1.10 -0.53
CA HIS A 238 24.12 1.38 0.76
C HIS A 238 23.23 1.04 1.95
N HIS A 239 21.93 1.32 1.87
CA HIS A 239 20.97 0.91 2.91
C HIS A 239 20.85 -0.61 3.03
N MET A 240 20.82 -1.33 1.90
CA MET A 240 20.65 -2.79 1.89
C MET A 240 21.96 -3.56 2.15
N SER A 241 23.11 -3.07 1.68
CA SER A 241 24.41 -3.77 1.81
C SER A 241 24.89 -3.90 3.27
N LEU A 242 24.41 -3.04 4.17
CA LEU A 242 24.75 -3.07 5.59
C LEU A 242 24.07 -4.21 6.35
N ALA A 243 22.90 -4.68 5.89
CA ALA A 243 22.17 -5.80 6.50
C ALA A 243 22.87 -7.16 6.36
N GLY A 244 24.04 -7.21 5.69
CA GLY A 244 24.65 -8.45 5.27
C GLY A 244 26.07 -8.78 5.62
N ARG A 245 26.85 -7.81 6.10
CA ARG A 245 28.23 -8.09 6.48
C ARG A 245 28.27 -8.42 7.96
N ARG A 246 27.79 -9.63 8.28
CA ARG A 246 27.46 -10.15 9.62
C ARG A 246 28.56 -10.05 10.71
N HIS A 247 29.81 -9.67 10.45
CA HIS A 247 30.85 -9.78 11.49
C HIS A 247 32.00 -8.76 11.50
N HIS A 248 32.03 -7.72 10.65
CA HIS A 248 33.27 -6.92 10.50
C HIS A 248 33.17 -5.40 10.57
N HIS A 249 31.98 -4.80 10.74
CA HIS A 249 31.88 -3.35 10.78
C HIS A 249 31.67 -2.81 12.19
N THR A 250 32.44 -1.78 12.54
CA THR A 250 32.24 -1.03 13.78
C THR A 250 30.95 -0.21 13.68
N SER A 251 30.35 0.14 14.83
CA SER A 251 29.13 0.99 14.87
C SER A 251 29.30 2.31 14.10
N ASP A 252 30.53 2.82 14.02
CA ASP A 252 30.85 4.09 13.35
C ASP A 252 30.90 3.95 11.82
N GLU A 253 31.44 2.85 11.29
CA GLU A 253 31.43 2.57 9.84
C GLU A 253 30.00 2.44 9.30
N MET A 254 29.11 1.87 10.10
CA MET A 254 27.70 1.71 9.76
C MET A 254 26.98 3.06 9.70
N LYS A 255 27.13 3.88 10.76
CA LYS A 255 26.58 5.25 10.78
C LYS A 255 27.09 6.08 9.60
N ALA A 256 28.37 5.93 9.25
CA ALA A 256 28.96 6.60 8.09
C ALA A 256 28.30 6.16 6.77
N SER A 257 28.00 4.86 6.60
CA SER A 257 27.34 4.37 5.39
C SER A 257 25.86 4.79 5.30
N PHE A 258 25.11 4.81 6.41
CA PHE A 258 23.75 5.38 6.43
C PHE A 258 23.77 6.89 6.11
N THR A 259 24.68 7.64 6.72
CA THR A 259 24.86 9.07 6.42
C THR A 259 25.18 9.29 4.94
N LEU A 260 26.04 8.44 4.36
CA LEU A 260 26.38 8.50 2.94
C LEU A 260 25.17 8.18 2.04
N ALA A 261 24.34 7.22 2.43
CA ALA A 261 23.11 6.91 1.71
C ALA A 261 22.11 8.08 1.75
N ASP A 262 21.96 8.74 2.90
CA ASP A 262 21.15 9.96 3.03
C ASP A 262 21.68 11.10 2.14
N CYS A 263 23.00 11.26 2.04
CA CYS A 263 23.63 12.18 1.09
C CYS A 263 23.23 11.85 -0.36
N TYR A 264 23.25 10.57 -0.72
CA TYR A 264 22.87 10.13 -2.07
C TYR A 264 21.37 10.35 -2.33
N ILE A 265 20.49 10.12 -1.37
CA ILE A 265 19.06 10.46 -1.51
C ILE A 265 18.88 11.96 -1.73
N ALA A 266 19.58 12.80 -0.97
CA ALA A 266 19.52 14.25 -1.13
C ALA A 266 20.07 14.70 -2.49
N ALA A 267 21.18 14.11 -2.95
CA ALA A 267 21.78 14.38 -4.26
C ALA A 267 20.86 13.94 -5.41
N SER A 268 20.20 12.79 -5.25
CA SER A 268 19.20 12.29 -6.19
C SER A 268 18.03 13.26 -6.32
N MET A 269 17.49 13.73 -5.19
CA MET A 269 16.39 14.69 -5.19
C MET A 269 16.80 16.05 -5.77
N GLN A 270 18.02 16.52 -5.51
CA GLN A 270 18.53 17.74 -6.15
C GLN A 270 18.69 17.55 -7.68
N ALA A 271 19.18 16.40 -8.13
CA ALA A 271 19.27 16.11 -9.56
C ALA A 271 17.88 16.05 -10.23
N LEU A 272 16.86 15.48 -9.56
CA LEU A 272 15.47 15.54 -10.03
C LEU A 272 14.95 16.99 -10.11
N ARG A 273 15.29 17.84 -9.12
CA ARG A 273 14.96 19.27 -9.16
C ARG A 273 15.60 19.96 -10.37
N ASN A 274 16.86 19.64 -10.68
CA ASN A 274 17.55 20.17 -11.86
C ASN A 274 16.90 19.67 -13.17
N ALA A 275 16.21 18.53 -13.14
CA ALA A 275 15.41 17.99 -14.25
C ALA A 275 14.00 18.59 -14.36
N SER A 276 13.58 19.48 -13.43
CA SER A 276 12.21 20.00 -13.37
C SER A 276 11.14 18.89 -13.35
N PHE A 277 11.41 17.77 -12.67
CA PHE A 277 10.63 16.52 -12.76
C PHE A 277 9.11 16.63 -12.47
N MET A 278 8.68 17.69 -11.77
CA MET A 278 7.26 17.94 -11.50
C MET A 278 6.51 18.53 -12.71
N ASN A 279 7.20 19.34 -13.52
CA ASN A 279 6.65 19.95 -14.73
C ASN A 279 6.92 19.07 -15.97
N GLU A 280 8.10 18.44 -16.02
CA GLU A 280 8.54 17.59 -17.12
C GLU A 280 8.88 16.18 -16.61
N PRO A 281 7.87 15.40 -16.18
CA PRO A 281 8.11 14.06 -15.67
C PRO A 281 8.64 13.15 -16.77
N THR A 282 9.71 12.42 -16.46
CA THR A 282 10.27 11.41 -17.35
C THR A 282 10.09 10.01 -16.78
N LEU A 283 10.12 8.99 -17.63
CA LEU A 283 10.10 7.60 -17.19
C LEU A 283 11.28 7.29 -16.25
N THR A 284 12.44 7.89 -16.49
CA THR A 284 13.62 7.77 -15.62
C THR A 284 13.38 8.46 -14.28
N GLY A 285 12.82 9.68 -14.26
CA GLY A 285 12.45 10.37 -13.03
C GLY A 285 11.47 9.58 -12.17
N ILE A 286 10.46 8.94 -12.77
CA ILE A 286 9.51 8.07 -12.05
C ILE A 286 10.22 6.84 -11.45
N LYS A 287 11.10 6.16 -12.22
CA LYS A 287 11.90 5.04 -11.69
C LYS A 287 12.76 5.48 -10.52
N THR A 288 13.38 6.65 -10.60
CA THR A 288 14.18 7.25 -9.53
C THR A 288 13.34 7.46 -8.27
N LEU A 289 12.16 8.08 -8.40
CA LEU A 289 11.26 8.31 -7.27
C LEU A 289 10.79 7.00 -6.62
N LEU A 290 10.54 5.95 -7.41
CA LEU A 290 10.20 4.63 -6.88
C LEU A 290 11.36 4.04 -6.06
N ILE A 291 12.59 4.10 -6.57
CA ILE A 291 13.78 3.60 -5.86
C ILE A 291 14.01 4.39 -4.56
N ILE A 292 13.85 5.72 -4.59
CA ILE A 292 13.88 6.56 -3.38
C ILE A 292 12.81 6.09 -2.37
N GLY A 293 11.59 5.81 -2.83
CA GLY A 293 10.51 5.30 -1.98
C GLY A 293 10.84 3.96 -1.33
N VAL A 294 11.45 3.03 -2.07
CA VAL A 294 11.94 1.76 -1.51
C VAL A 294 13.01 2.04 -0.47
N SER A 295 14.01 2.86 -0.78
CA SER A 295 15.08 3.25 0.15
C SER A 295 14.53 3.86 1.45
N LEU A 296 13.53 4.74 1.37
CA LEU A 296 12.85 5.29 2.54
C LEU A 296 12.13 4.20 3.35
N SER A 297 11.50 3.24 2.68
CA SER A 297 10.83 2.11 3.33
C SER A 297 11.82 1.24 4.11
N GLU A 298 13.02 1.01 3.57
CA GLU A 298 14.09 0.26 4.24
C GLU A 298 14.64 0.97 5.48
N THR A 299 14.63 2.30 5.50
CA THR A 299 14.99 3.08 6.71
C THR A 299 13.84 3.20 7.72
N GLY A 300 12.69 2.55 7.48
CA GLY A 300 11.51 2.60 8.35
C GLY A 300 10.61 3.82 8.15
N ARG A 301 10.91 4.70 7.19
CA ARG A 301 10.17 5.94 6.89
C ARG A 301 8.97 5.71 5.97
N LEU A 302 8.13 4.74 6.32
CA LEU A 302 7.02 4.28 5.47
C LEU A 302 6.00 5.39 5.14
N HIS A 303 5.73 6.32 6.06
CA HIS A 303 4.83 7.45 5.80
C HIS A 303 5.37 8.43 4.76
N ASP A 304 6.68 8.71 4.80
CA ASP A 304 7.35 9.56 3.83
C ASP A 304 7.38 8.89 2.46
N ALA A 305 7.65 7.58 2.43
CA ALA A 305 7.58 6.76 1.22
C ALA A 305 6.17 6.79 0.61
N TRP A 306 5.11 6.66 1.42
CA TRP A 306 3.73 6.71 0.96
C TRP A 306 3.34 8.10 0.41
N ALA A 307 3.76 9.19 1.07
CA ALA A 307 3.52 10.54 0.58
C ALA A 307 4.26 10.83 -0.74
N LEU A 308 5.51 10.39 -0.86
CA LEU A 308 6.29 10.47 -2.10
C LEU A 308 5.64 9.64 -3.21
N PHE A 309 5.17 8.45 -2.88
CA PHE A 309 4.49 7.56 -3.82
C PHE A 309 3.22 8.20 -4.38
N GLY A 310 2.40 8.86 -3.56
CA GLY A 310 1.25 9.61 -4.04
C GLY A 310 1.59 10.73 -5.04
N THR A 311 2.75 11.38 -4.90
CA THR A 311 3.26 12.32 -5.91
C THR A 311 3.71 11.60 -7.17
N THR A 312 4.42 10.49 -7.00
CA THR A 312 4.90 9.65 -8.11
C THR A 312 3.75 9.10 -8.96
N VAL A 313 2.63 8.71 -8.34
CA VAL A 313 1.39 8.29 -9.02
C VAL A 313 0.85 9.40 -9.91
N ARG A 314 0.79 10.66 -9.44
CA ARG A 314 0.34 11.79 -10.26
C ARG A 314 1.23 12.02 -11.48
N LEU A 315 2.55 11.90 -11.32
CA LEU A 315 3.52 12.01 -12.41
C LEU A 315 3.44 10.84 -13.41
N ALA A 316 3.14 9.64 -12.93
CA ALA A 316 2.92 8.48 -13.79
C ALA A 316 1.64 8.61 -14.63
N TYR A 317 0.59 9.20 -14.06
CA TYR A 317 -0.62 9.53 -14.82
C TYR A 317 -0.36 10.58 -15.90
N SER A 318 0.44 11.62 -15.62
CA SER A 318 0.72 12.68 -16.60
C SER A 318 1.53 12.24 -17.81
N ILE A 319 2.27 11.11 -17.72
CA ILE A 319 2.95 10.51 -18.89
C ILE A 319 2.24 9.25 -19.42
N GLU A 320 1.01 9.01 -18.98
CA GLU A 320 0.13 7.93 -19.41
C GLU A 320 0.67 6.50 -19.17
N LEU A 321 1.39 6.26 -18.06
CA LEU A 321 1.89 4.91 -17.74
C LEU A 321 0.78 3.85 -17.55
N HIS A 322 -0.41 4.29 -17.17
CA HIS A 322 -1.59 3.47 -16.97
C HIS A 322 -2.25 3.01 -18.29
N GLY A 323 -1.87 3.59 -19.43
CA GLY A 323 -2.36 3.22 -20.76
C GLY A 323 -1.52 2.12 -21.42
N ASP A 324 -2.05 1.54 -22.50
CA ASP A 324 -1.27 0.67 -23.35
C ASP A 324 -0.23 1.50 -24.13
N PRO A 325 1.09 1.25 -23.98
CA PRO A 325 2.10 2.01 -24.70
C PRO A 325 2.02 1.87 -26.23
N ASP A 326 1.32 0.86 -26.76
CA ASP A 326 1.08 0.73 -28.20
C ASP A 326 0.11 1.79 -28.74
N MET A 327 -0.71 2.40 -27.88
CA MET A 327 -1.73 3.39 -28.23
C MET A 327 -1.23 4.85 -28.11
N LEU A 328 0.02 5.07 -27.68
CA LEU A 328 0.60 6.40 -27.52
C LEU A 328 0.99 7.02 -28.87
N SER A 329 0.86 8.35 -28.98
CA SER A 329 1.30 9.13 -30.14
C SER A 329 2.21 10.28 -29.67
N PRO A 330 3.50 10.33 -30.10
CA PRO A 330 4.19 9.37 -30.98
C PRO A 330 4.41 8.01 -30.30
N GLN A 331 4.53 6.96 -31.11
CA GLN A 331 4.71 5.61 -30.58
C GLN A 331 6.11 5.42 -30.00
N PRO A 332 6.25 4.97 -28.74
CA PRO A 332 7.55 4.74 -28.12
C PRO A 332 8.36 3.63 -28.79
N LEU A 333 9.68 3.65 -28.60
CA LEU A 333 10.55 2.53 -28.98
C LEU A 333 10.21 1.27 -28.18
N GLN A 334 10.49 0.09 -28.74
CA GLN A 334 10.17 -1.19 -28.11
C GLN A 334 10.72 -1.33 -26.69
N ASN A 335 11.95 -0.90 -26.45
CA ASN A 335 12.57 -0.93 -25.12
C ASN A 335 11.85 -0.02 -24.12
N GLU A 336 11.33 1.12 -24.59
CA GLU A 336 10.55 2.03 -23.78
C GLU A 336 9.17 1.46 -23.46
N LYS A 337 8.50 0.81 -24.42
CA LYS A 337 7.21 0.13 -24.19
C LYS A 337 7.32 -0.94 -23.09
N VAL A 338 8.36 -1.77 -23.15
CA VAL A 338 8.65 -2.78 -22.10
C VAL A 338 8.89 -2.10 -20.76
N ALA A 339 9.68 -1.04 -20.73
CA ALA A 339 9.96 -0.31 -19.50
C ALA A 339 8.70 0.36 -18.90
N ARG A 340 7.81 0.92 -19.73
CA ARG A 340 6.53 1.52 -19.28
C ARG A 340 5.63 0.48 -18.63
N ARG A 341 5.46 -0.70 -19.25
CA ARG A 341 4.69 -1.84 -18.70
C ARG A 341 5.26 -2.29 -17.35
N ASN A 342 6.58 -2.51 -17.30
CA ASN A 342 7.25 -2.96 -16.07
C ASN A 342 7.09 -1.95 -14.93
N VAL A 343 7.28 -0.65 -15.22
CA VAL A 343 7.16 0.40 -14.20
C VAL A 343 5.72 0.52 -13.69
N TRP A 344 4.72 0.51 -14.57
CA TRP A 344 3.33 0.61 -14.14
C TRP A 344 2.92 -0.56 -13.23
N TRP A 345 3.27 -1.79 -13.60
CA TRP A 345 2.98 -2.96 -12.77
C TRP A 345 3.78 -2.99 -11.46
N LEU A 346 5.01 -2.48 -11.45
CA LEU A 346 5.77 -2.25 -10.22
C LEU A 346 5.06 -1.23 -9.32
N MET A 347 4.49 -0.17 -9.89
CA MET A 347 3.71 0.81 -9.12
C MET A 347 2.47 0.18 -8.50
N LEU A 348 1.72 -0.65 -9.24
CA LEU A 348 0.55 -1.35 -8.69
C LEU A 348 0.90 -2.25 -7.51
N TYR A 349 2.02 -2.98 -7.60
CA TYR A 349 2.54 -3.83 -6.52
C TYR A 349 3.06 -3.00 -5.34
N THR A 350 3.77 -1.90 -5.60
CA THR A 350 4.27 -1.01 -4.54
C THR A 350 3.13 -0.35 -3.76
N ASP A 351 2.09 0.09 -4.45
CA ASP A 351 0.89 0.72 -3.87
C ASP A 351 0.21 -0.22 -2.86
N GLN A 352 -0.04 -1.48 -3.23
CA GLN A 352 -0.66 -2.45 -2.31
C GLN A 352 0.23 -2.77 -1.11
N CYS A 353 1.55 -2.87 -1.29
CA CYS A 353 2.48 -3.12 -0.18
C CYS A 353 2.44 -1.96 0.82
N LEU A 354 2.54 -0.72 0.36
CA LEU A 354 2.46 0.46 1.23
C LEU A 354 1.09 0.57 1.90
N SER A 355 -0.01 0.35 1.17
CA SER A 355 -1.38 0.43 1.69
C SER A 355 -1.67 -0.64 2.75
N SER A 356 -1.24 -1.89 2.50
CA SER A 356 -1.40 -3.00 3.46
C SER A 356 -0.57 -2.82 4.73
N MET A 357 0.64 -2.27 4.63
CA MET A 357 1.47 -2.00 5.81
C MET A 357 0.97 -0.83 6.65
N LEU A 358 0.53 0.25 6.02
CA LEU A 358 0.07 1.46 6.71
C LEU A 358 -1.42 1.44 7.06
N CYS A 359 -2.14 0.40 6.65
CA CYS A 359 -3.61 0.33 6.68
C CYS A 359 -4.26 1.58 6.07
N LYS A 360 -3.75 2.01 4.91
CA LYS A 360 -4.23 3.17 4.15
C LYS A 360 -4.94 2.72 2.87
N PRO A 361 -5.87 3.51 2.33
CA PRO A 361 -6.47 3.21 1.03
C PRO A 361 -5.40 3.18 -0.07
N LEU A 362 -5.70 2.47 -1.16
CA LEU A 362 -4.87 2.45 -2.36
C LEU A 362 -4.74 3.87 -2.94
N GLY A 363 -3.53 4.25 -3.33
CA GLY A 363 -3.26 5.50 -4.03
C GLY A 363 -3.62 5.44 -5.51
N ILE A 364 -3.60 4.24 -6.10
CA ILE A 364 -4.03 3.99 -7.48
C ILE A 364 -5.43 3.36 -7.44
N SER A 365 -6.44 4.04 -7.96
CA SER A 365 -7.83 3.56 -7.90
C SER A 365 -8.17 2.51 -8.96
N SER A 366 -7.55 2.57 -10.13
CA SER A 366 -7.79 1.64 -11.24
C SER A 366 -6.49 1.11 -11.83
N ILE A 367 -6.51 -0.15 -12.28
CA ILE A 367 -5.35 -0.81 -12.90
C ILE A 367 -4.99 -0.17 -14.26
N GLY A 368 -5.92 0.52 -14.90
CA GLY A 368 -5.72 1.08 -16.24
C GLY A 368 -5.79 0.01 -17.34
N ASN A 369 -5.36 0.41 -18.55
CA ASN A 369 -5.35 -0.44 -19.75
C ASN A 369 -3.94 -0.96 -20.09
N CYS A 370 -2.94 -0.67 -19.25
CA CYS A 370 -1.58 -1.11 -19.46
C CYS A 370 -1.49 -2.66 -19.41
N PRO A 371 -1.05 -3.32 -20.48
CA PRO A 371 -0.95 -4.78 -20.51
C PRO A 371 0.14 -5.28 -19.56
N ARG A 372 0.05 -6.57 -19.20
CA ARG A 372 1.04 -7.22 -18.32
C ARG A 372 2.46 -7.15 -18.92
N PRO A 373 3.50 -7.06 -18.07
CA PRO A 373 4.88 -7.28 -18.47
C PRO A 373 5.05 -8.57 -19.26
N ILE A 374 5.73 -8.49 -20.40
CA ILE A 374 6.08 -9.66 -21.20
C ILE A 374 7.51 -10.04 -20.82
N LEU A 375 7.66 -11.28 -20.35
CA LEU A 375 8.95 -11.82 -19.98
C LEU A 375 9.69 -12.38 -21.19
N LEU A 376 10.94 -11.95 -21.39
CA LEU A 376 11.80 -12.45 -22.46
C LEU A 376 12.62 -13.65 -21.96
N THR A 377 11.92 -14.69 -21.50
CA THR A 377 12.54 -15.94 -21.05
C THR A 377 11.87 -17.14 -21.70
N SER A 378 12.63 -18.21 -21.85
CA SER A 378 12.11 -19.52 -22.28
C SER A 378 11.81 -20.43 -21.10
N ASP A 379 12.20 -20.05 -19.87
CA ASP A 379 11.92 -20.86 -18.70
C ASP A 379 10.44 -20.77 -18.30
N SER A 380 9.80 -21.94 -18.32
CA SER A 380 8.42 -22.09 -17.88
C SER A 380 8.20 -21.71 -16.41
N LEU A 381 9.19 -21.95 -15.53
CA LEU A 381 9.05 -21.66 -14.10
C LEU A 381 9.07 -20.14 -13.85
N GLU A 382 9.97 -19.40 -14.49
CA GLU A 382 10.01 -17.94 -14.44
C GLU A 382 8.71 -17.29 -14.94
N LEU A 383 8.17 -17.79 -16.07
CA LEU A 383 6.89 -17.31 -16.60
C LEU A 383 5.73 -17.54 -15.62
N ARG A 384 5.70 -18.69 -14.96
CA ARG A 384 4.67 -19.02 -13.96
C ARG A 384 4.83 -18.18 -12.71
N ALA A 385 6.05 -18.00 -12.20
CA ALA A 385 6.33 -17.14 -11.05
C ALA A 385 5.85 -15.70 -11.32
N ALA A 386 6.23 -15.12 -12.46
CA ALA A 386 5.80 -13.79 -12.85
C ALA A 386 4.27 -13.69 -12.99
N SER A 387 3.63 -14.69 -13.60
CA SER A 387 2.16 -14.73 -13.69
C SER A 387 1.51 -14.73 -12.31
N THR A 388 2.04 -15.48 -11.35
CA THR A 388 1.52 -15.51 -9.97
C THR A 388 1.66 -14.15 -9.29
N VAL A 389 2.78 -13.44 -9.46
CA VAL A 389 2.95 -12.07 -8.93
C VAL A 389 1.86 -11.14 -9.46
N HIS A 390 1.59 -11.19 -10.77
CA HIS A 390 0.57 -10.35 -11.39
C HIS A 390 -0.83 -10.69 -10.86
N GLU A 391 -1.19 -11.96 -10.76
CA GLU A 391 -2.48 -12.38 -10.19
C GLU A 391 -2.62 -12.03 -8.72
N PHE A 392 -1.54 -12.21 -7.93
CA PHE A 392 -1.49 -11.75 -6.54
C PHE A 392 -1.77 -10.26 -6.45
N THR A 393 -1.13 -9.46 -7.32
CA THR A 393 -1.31 -8.01 -7.37
C THR A 393 -2.77 -7.63 -7.62
N LEU A 394 -3.46 -8.37 -8.49
CA LEU A 394 -4.88 -8.11 -8.77
C LEU A 394 -5.76 -8.45 -7.56
N VAL A 395 -5.58 -9.63 -6.95
CA VAL A 395 -6.38 -10.09 -5.81
C VAL A 395 -6.16 -9.20 -4.57
N ALA A 396 -4.91 -8.85 -4.28
CA ALA A 396 -4.57 -7.97 -3.16
C ALA A 396 -5.22 -6.59 -3.31
N ARG A 397 -5.22 -6.03 -4.53
CA ARG A 397 -5.89 -4.75 -4.81
C ARG A 397 -7.40 -4.84 -4.77
N GLU A 398 -7.99 -5.98 -5.16
CA GLU A 398 -9.43 -6.24 -5.00
C GLU A 398 -9.82 -6.22 -3.51
N ILE A 399 -8.99 -6.82 -2.65
CA ILE A 399 -9.19 -6.84 -1.20
C ILE A 399 -9.05 -5.44 -0.60
N LEU A 400 -7.94 -4.76 -0.88
CA LEU A 400 -7.62 -3.44 -0.30
C LEU A 400 -8.50 -2.31 -0.86
N GLY A 401 -9.01 -2.46 -2.08
CA GLY A 401 -9.92 -1.52 -2.74
C GLY A 401 -11.39 -1.80 -2.48
N TYR A 402 -11.72 -2.79 -1.63
CA TYR A 402 -13.11 -3.13 -1.33
C TYR A 402 -13.81 -1.95 -0.63
N GLY A 403 -14.78 -1.34 -1.32
CA GLY A 403 -15.39 -0.06 -0.89
C GLY A 403 -16.44 -0.16 0.22
N GLY A 404 -16.72 -1.35 0.76
CA GLY A 404 -17.72 -1.58 1.81
C GLY A 404 -17.14 -2.25 3.06
N THR A 405 -17.98 -2.48 4.07
CA THR A 405 -17.60 -3.31 5.23
C THR A 405 -17.47 -4.76 4.77
N ILE A 406 -16.30 -5.37 4.94
CA ILE A 406 -16.06 -6.75 4.53
C ILE A 406 -16.82 -7.70 5.47
N THR A 407 -17.75 -8.49 4.92
CA THR A 407 -18.50 -9.49 5.66
C THR A 407 -17.70 -10.78 5.87
N SER A 408 -18.04 -11.61 6.87
CA SER A 408 -17.38 -12.90 7.09
C SER A 408 -17.42 -13.84 5.86
N ARG A 409 -18.48 -13.74 5.05
CA ARG A 409 -18.58 -14.47 3.77
C ARG A 409 -17.51 -14.01 2.78
N GLU A 410 -17.29 -12.71 2.68
CA GLU A 410 -16.30 -12.13 1.77
C GLU A 410 -14.87 -12.40 2.25
N ILE A 411 -14.63 -12.36 3.57
CA ILE A 411 -13.36 -12.82 4.17
C ILE A 411 -13.05 -14.24 3.71
N ASN A 412 -14.02 -15.16 3.78
CA ASN A 412 -13.82 -16.55 3.33
C ASN A 412 -13.57 -16.64 1.82
N VAL A 413 -14.28 -15.86 1.00
CA VAL A 413 -14.06 -15.81 -0.45
C VAL A 413 -12.64 -15.33 -0.77
N PHE A 414 -12.19 -14.24 -0.15
CA PHE A 414 -10.84 -13.70 -0.37
C PHE A 414 -9.76 -14.63 0.16
N THR A 415 -9.95 -15.22 1.34
CA THR A 415 -9.02 -16.21 1.92
C THR A 415 -8.88 -17.42 0.99
N ASN A 416 -9.98 -17.92 0.43
CA ASN A 416 -9.95 -19.00 -0.55
C ASN A 416 -9.28 -18.60 -1.87
N LYS A 417 -9.50 -17.38 -2.38
CA LYS A 417 -8.80 -16.86 -3.57
C LYS A 417 -7.29 -16.81 -3.34
N LEU A 418 -6.85 -16.28 -2.20
CA LEU A 418 -5.43 -16.22 -1.80
C LEU A 418 -4.81 -17.63 -1.66
N GLY A 419 -5.53 -18.56 -1.02
CA GLY A 419 -5.09 -19.95 -0.91
C GLY A 419 -5.06 -20.70 -2.25
N ALA A 420 -6.00 -20.42 -3.16
CA ALA A 420 -6.00 -20.97 -4.51
C ALA A 420 -4.80 -20.46 -5.33
N LEU A 421 -4.40 -19.20 -5.13
CA LEU A 421 -3.22 -18.64 -5.78
C LEU A 421 -1.93 -19.40 -5.42
N CYS A 422 -1.81 -19.83 -4.16
CA CYS A 422 -0.70 -20.66 -3.74
C CYS A 422 -0.69 -22.03 -4.46
N LYS A 423 -1.85 -22.53 -4.90
CA LYS A 423 -1.97 -23.83 -5.60
C LYS A 423 -1.78 -23.73 -7.11
N THR A 424 -1.85 -22.53 -7.70
CA THR A 424 -1.62 -22.34 -9.14
C THR A 424 -0.13 -22.28 -9.48
N MET A 425 0.74 -22.14 -8.48
CA MET A 425 2.18 -22.28 -8.67
C MET A 425 2.56 -23.74 -8.98
N PRO A 426 3.64 -23.98 -9.72
CA PRO A 426 4.24 -25.31 -9.83
C PRO A 426 4.71 -25.81 -8.46
N GLU A 427 4.68 -27.13 -8.21
CA GLU A 427 5.13 -27.71 -6.95
C GLU A 427 6.58 -27.35 -6.59
N ALA A 428 7.44 -27.19 -7.60
CA ALA A 428 8.81 -26.74 -7.43
C ALA A 428 8.91 -25.34 -6.79
N LEU A 429 7.91 -24.48 -7.01
CA LEU A 429 7.86 -23.10 -6.50
C LEU A 429 7.03 -22.97 -5.22
N HIS A 430 6.47 -24.06 -4.69
CA HIS A 430 5.70 -24.05 -3.46
C HIS A 430 6.62 -23.98 -2.24
N PHE A 431 6.73 -22.78 -1.68
CA PHE A 431 7.35 -22.61 -0.38
C PHE A 431 6.66 -23.49 0.66
N ASN A 432 7.45 -24.29 1.36
CA ASN A 432 6.96 -25.16 2.43
C ASN A 432 8.04 -25.34 3.52
N VAL A 433 7.66 -25.94 4.64
CA VAL A 433 8.54 -26.08 5.81
C VAL A 433 9.82 -26.87 5.51
N SER A 434 9.80 -27.78 4.54
CA SER A 434 11.00 -28.56 4.17
C SER A 434 12.11 -27.70 3.57
N TRP A 435 11.80 -26.50 3.07
CA TRP A 435 12.81 -25.57 2.56
C TRP A 435 13.72 -25.02 3.66
N LEU A 436 13.35 -25.18 4.93
CA LEU A 436 14.21 -24.84 6.08
C LEU A 436 15.28 -25.92 6.36
N GLN A 437 15.23 -27.07 5.68
CA GLN A 437 16.20 -28.16 5.82
C GLN A 437 17.37 -27.95 4.87
N ALA A 438 18.60 -28.08 5.37
CA ALA A 438 19.83 -27.80 4.60
C ALA A 438 20.02 -28.72 3.38
N GLU A 439 19.41 -29.91 3.39
CA GLU A 439 19.59 -30.95 2.38
C GLU A 439 18.60 -30.86 1.21
N LYS A 440 17.62 -29.94 1.27
CA LYS A 440 16.57 -29.83 0.26
C LYS A 440 17.08 -29.08 -0.98
N SER A 441 16.87 -29.66 -2.16
CA SER A 441 17.09 -28.97 -3.44
C SER A 441 16.07 -27.84 -3.61
N LEU A 442 16.55 -26.61 -3.73
CA LEU A 442 15.72 -25.42 -3.93
C LEU A 442 15.71 -24.98 -5.40
N PRO A 443 14.69 -24.22 -5.84
CA PRO A 443 14.72 -23.56 -7.14
C PRO A 443 15.95 -22.67 -7.30
N GLU A 444 16.42 -22.52 -8.52
CA GLU A 444 17.54 -21.63 -8.81
C GLU A 444 17.13 -20.17 -8.56
N TRP A 445 18.10 -19.38 -8.09
CA TRP A 445 17.93 -17.94 -7.92
C TRP A 445 17.44 -17.29 -9.23
N PRO A 446 16.47 -16.35 -9.18
CA PRO A 446 15.82 -15.75 -8.00
C PRO A 446 14.48 -16.41 -7.59
N LEU A 447 14.14 -17.58 -8.14
CA LEU A 447 12.81 -18.17 -8.02
C LEU A 447 12.46 -18.60 -6.59
N ASP A 448 13.43 -19.14 -5.85
CA ASP A 448 13.30 -19.52 -4.45
C ASP A 448 12.86 -18.34 -3.56
N VAL A 449 13.48 -17.18 -3.78
CA VAL A 449 13.17 -15.94 -3.07
C VAL A 449 11.83 -15.37 -3.45
N ILE A 450 11.56 -15.27 -4.76
CA ILE A 450 10.28 -14.75 -5.25
C ILE A 450 9.12 -15.58 -4.68
N SER A 451 9.25 -16.91 -4.71
CA SER A 451 8.28 -17.84 -4.11
C SER A 451 8.07 -17.60 -2.62
N ALA A 452 9.15 -17.53 -1.85
CA ALA A 452 9.05 -17.31 -0.40
C ALA A 452 8.47 -15.92 -0.06
N ARG A 453 8.81 -14.89 -0.84
CA ARG A 453 8.30 -13.52 -0.64
C ARG A 453 6.82 -13.39 -0.97
N ILE A 454 6.38 -13.88 -2.14
CA ILE A 454 4.96 -13.88 -2.50
C ILE A 454 4.16 -14.69 -1.48
N PHE A 455 4.69 -15.83 -1.05
CA PHE A 455 4.04 -16.64 -0.02
C PHE A 455 3.87 -15.85 1.29
N ALA A 456 4.92 -15.16 1.76
CA ALA A 456 4.85 -14.29 2.93
C ALA A 456 3.79 -13.18 2.76
N ASP A 457 3.78 -12.48 1.64
CA ASP A 457 2.81 -11.41 1.37
C ASP A 457 1.36 -11.93 1.31
N ILE A 458 1.14 -13.13 0.75
CA ILE A 458 -0.17 -13.80 0.77
C ILE A 458 -0.60 -14.11 2.20
N GLN A 459 0.28 -14.71 3.01
CA GLN A 459 -0.03 -15.00 4.41
C GLN A 459 -0.33 -13.72 5.18
N PHE A 460 0.38 -12.64 4.90
CA PHE A 460 0.16 -11.35 5.54
C PHE A 460 -1.25 -10.79 5.26
N LEU A 461 -1.74 -10.86 4.02
CA LEU A 461 -3.12 -10.48 3.70
C LEU A 461 -4.16 -11.39 4.37
N ILE A 462 -3.90 -12.69 4.47
CA ILE A 462 -4.77 -13.63 5.21
C ILE A 462 -4.86 -13.23 6.69
N ILE A 463 -3.72 -12.86 7.30
CA ILE A 463 -3.68 -12.37 8.68
C ILE A 463 -4.53 -11.11 8.82
N LEU A 464 -4.34 -10.10 7.96
CA LEU A 464 -5.10 -8.84 8.00
C LEU A 464 -6.61 -9.05 7.84
N LEU A 465 -7.03 -9.97 6.96
CA LEU A 465 -8.44 -10.28 6.74
C LEU A 465 -9.09 -10.96 7.94
N ASN A 466 -8.35 -11.83 8.63
CA ASN A 466 -8.90 -12.68 9.70
C ASN A 466 -8.61 -12.14 11.11
N SER A 467 -7.81 -11.07 11.25
CA SER A 467 -7.40 -10.53 12.55
C SER A 467 -8.55 -9.95 13.38
N HIS A 468 -9.63 -9.48 12.74
CA HIS A 468 -10.83 -8.97 13.44
C HIS A 468 -11.54 -10.04 14.26
N GLN A 469 -11.50 -11.28 13.80
CA GLN A 469 -12.15 -12.42 14.47
C GLN A 469 -11.35 -12.89 15.71
N LEU A 470 -10.18 -12.31 15.97
CA LEU A 470 -9.41 -12.53 17.19
C LEU A 470 -9.80 -11.55 18.31
N ALA A 471 -10.53 -10.48 18.00
CA ALA A 471 -10.88 -9.42 18.95
C ALA A 471 -12.19 -9.68 19.71
N ASP A 472 -13.08 -10.53 19.19
CA ASP A 472 -14.36 -10.81 19.84
C ASP A 472 -14.18 -11.76 21.04
N PRO A 473 -14.52 -11.35 22.28
CA PRO A 473 -14.70 -12.31 23.36
C PRO A 473 -15.90 -13.21 23.03
N PRO A 474 -15.89 -14.51 23.39
CA PRO A 474 -17.13 -15.27 23.39
C PRO A 474 -18.10 -14.57 24.34
N CYS A 475 -19.23 -14.08 23.82
CA CYS A 475 -20.31 -13.56 24.64
C CYS A 475 -20.71 -14.62 25.67
N SER A 476 -20.17 -14.52 26.89
CA SER A 476 -20.76 -15.09 28.08
C SER A 476 -21.98 -14.26 28.42
N GLY A 477 -23.12 -14.73 27.93
CA GLY A 477 -24.43 -14.16 28.19
C GLY A 477 -25.46 -15.27 28.14
N GLU A 478 -25.35 -16.23 29.05
CA GLU A 478 -26.50 -17.01 29.49
C GLU A 478 -27.53 -16.01 30.02
N SER A 479 -28.51 -15.66 29.19
CA SER A 479 -29.74 -15.04 29.68
C SER A 479 -30.52 -16.12 30.42
N SER A 480 -30.38 -16.11 31.74
CA SER A 480 -31.28 -16.78 32.68
C SER A 480 -32.75 -16.47 32.34
N PRO A 481 -33.63 -17.46 32.16
CA PRO A 481 -35.06 -17.21 32.01
C PRO A 481 -35.72 -17.07 33.38
N THR A 482 -36.37 -15.94 33.64
CA THR A 482 -37.31 -15.77 34.76
C THR A 482 -38.66 -16.43 34.43
N PRO A 483 -39.41 -16.93 35.45
CA PRO A 483 -40.50 -17.89 35.26
C PRO A 483 -41.90 -17.26 35.12
N GLY A 484 -42.81 -18.03 34.50
CA GLY A 484 -44.28 -17.84 34.47
C GLY A 484 -44.80 -17.55 33.06
N ASP A 485 -45.84 -18.18 32.51
CA ASP A 485 -46.74 -19.27 32.91
C ASP A 485 -47.39 -19.81 31.62
N ASN A 486 -47.71 -21.13 31.60
CA ASN A 486 -48.81 -21.83 30.89
C ASN A 486 -49.03 -21.56 29.37
N GLU A 487 -49.23 -22.53 28.46
CA GLU A 487 -49.79 -23.87 28.56
C GLU A 487 -49.67 -24.60 27.18
N ALA A 488 -49.60 -25.94 27.25
CA ALA A 488 -50.13 -26.94 26.31
C ALA A 488 -49.40 -27.39 25.01
N SER A 489 -49.08 -28.71 25.04
CA SER A 489 -49.17 -29.74 23.97
C SER A 489 -47.85 -30.14 23.25
N ARG A 490 -47.16 -31.21 23.70
CA ARG A 490 -47.15 -32.63 23.20
C ARG A 490 -46.61 -32.78 21.76
N TYR A 491 -45.58 -33.55 21.38
CA TYR A 491 -44.93 -34.80 21.86
C TYR A 491 -43.54 -34.96 21.14
N PRO A 492 -42.70 -36.00 21.39
CA PRO A 492 -41.24 -35.95 21.28
C PRO A 492 -40.70 -36.65 20.02
N THR A 493 -39.48 -36.30 19.58
CA THR A 493 -38.64 -37.27 18.85
C THR A 493 -37.17 -36.90 18.92
N LYS A 494 -36.40 -37.79 19.55
CA LYS A 494 -34.94 -37.87 19.45
C LYS A 494 -34.55 -38.05 17.98
N ILE A 495 -33.75 -37.13 17.44
CA ILE A 495 -32.80 -37.44 16.37
C ILE A 495 -31.47 -36.79 16.74
N SER A 496 -30.65 -37.57 17.44
CA SER A 496 -29.21 -37.38 17.46
C SER A 496 -28.67 -37.59 16.05
N SER A 497 -28.15 -36.54 15.42
CA SER A 497 -27.26 -36.67 14.26
C SER A 497 -26.09 -35.69 14.39
N PRO A 498 -24.87 -36.08 13.98
CA PRO A 498 -23.65 -35.34 14.27
C PRO A 498 -23.53 -34.13 13.34
N LEU A 499 -23.16 -32.98 13.90
CA LEU A 499 -22.75 -31.81 13.12
C LEU A 499 -21.54 -32.17 12.22
N PRO A 500 -21.54 -31.80 10.93
CA PRO A 500 -20.42 -32.08 10.04
C PRO A 500 -19.20 -31.22 10.43
N ALA A 501 -18.05 -31.88 10.51
CA ALA A 501 -16.74 -31.27 10.60
C ALA A 501 -16.53 -30.30 9.42
N GLY A 502 -16.33 -29.00 9.67
CA GLY A 502 -16.10 -28.06 8.56
C GLY A 502 -16.05 -26.56 8.84
N LEU A 503 -16.26 -26.08 10.07
CA LEU A 503 -15.97 -24.67 10.41
C LEU A 503 -14.70 -24.58 11.24
N VAL A 504 -13.56 -24.54 10.55
CA VAL A 504 -12.32 -24.03 11.14
C VAL A 504 -12.54 -22.54 11.42
N SER A 505 -12.47 -22.12 12.69
CA SER A 505 -12.72 -20.72 13.09
C SER A 505 -11.71 -19.77 12.42
N GLY A 506 -12.12 -18.55 12.07
CA GLY A 506 -11.21 -17.56 11.47
C GLY A 506 -9.96 -17.25 12.31
N SER A 507 -10.04 -17.45 13.62
CA SER A 507 -8.87 -17.41 14.50
C SER A 507 -7.78 -18.43 14.11
N SER A 508 -8.14 -19.64 13.67
CA SER A 508 -7.18 -20.66 13.23
C SER A 508 -6.48 -20.26 11.93
N PHE A 509 -7.17 -19.60 11.00
CA PHE A 509 -6.54 -19.10 9.76
C PHE A 509 -5.53 -17.99 10.04
N ALA A 510 -5.84 -17.04 10.94
CA ALA A 510 -4.91 -15.99 11.32
C ALA A 510 -3.66 -16.55 12.02
N ILE A 511 -3.83 -17.50 12.96
CA ILE A 511 -2.72 -18.13 13.68
C ILE A 511 -1.84 -18.97 12.75
N ASN A 512 -2.45 -19.80 11.89
CA ASN A 512 -1.70 -20.57 10.89
C ASN A 512 -0.96 -19.64 9.92
N GLY A 513 -1.60 -18.56 9.47
CA GLY A 513 -0.97 -17.54 8.65
C GLY A 513 0.27 -16.93 9.31
N CYS A 514 0.19 -16.58 10.61
CA CYS A 514 1.32 -16.08 11.38
C CYS A 514 2.48 -17.09 11.40
N ILE A 515 2.20 -18.37 11.67
CA ILE A 515 3.22 -19.44 11.70
C ILE A 515 3.89 -19.58 10.33
N HIS A 516 3.11 -19.58 9.24
CA HIS A 516 3.62 -19.70 7.89
C HIS A 516 4.46 -18.50 7.46
N LEU A 517 4.02 -17.28 7.79
CA LEU A 517 4.77 -16.04 7.56
C LEU A 517 6.11 -16.05 8.28
N LEU A 518 6.14 -16.43 9.57
CA LEU A 518 7.40 -16.51 10.33
C LEU A 518 8.36 -17.56 9.77
N ARG A 519 7.86 -18.69 9.26
CA ARG A 519 8.71 -19.70 8.60
C ARG A 519 9.32 -19.18 7.30
N ALA A 520 8.56 -18.43 6.50
CA ALA A 520 9.09 -17.77 5.30
C ALA A 520 10.15 -16.72 5.66
N PHE A 521 9.91 -15.93 6.71
CA PHE A 521 10.90 -14.99 7.26
C PHE A 521 12.21 -15.70 7.67
N LEU A 522 12.11 -16.80 8.43
CA LEU A 522 13.29 -17.58 8.83
C LEU A 522 14.08 -18.13 7.64
N PHE A 523 13.38 -18.59 6.60
CA PHE A 523 14.01 -19.06 5.36
C PHE A 523 14.78 -17.93 4.67
N LEU A 524 14.14 -16.78 4.45
CA LEU A 524 14.73 -15.62 3.79
C LEU A 524 15.95 -15.09 4.58
N TRP A 525 15.88 -15.10 5.92
CA TRP A 525 17.00 -14.73 6.79
C TRP A 525 18.19 -15.70 6.69
N ARG A 526 17.94 -17.01 6.60
CA ARG A 526 19.02 -18.01 6.57
C ARG A 526 19.73 -18.09 5.22
N HIS A 527 19.00 -17.96 4.10
CA HIS A 527 19.58 -18.12 2.76
C HIS A 527 20.35 -16.88 2.29
N LYS A 528 19.77 -15.68 2.37
CA LYS A 528 20.47 -14.40 2.06
C LYS A 528 19.88 -13.24 2.88
N SER A 529 20.18 -13.16 4.18
CA SER A 529 19.66 -12.09 5.07
C SER A 529 19.89 -10.68 4.52
N VAL A 530 21.05 -10.47 3.90
CA VAL A 530 21.56 -9.19 3.37
C VAL A 530 20.61 -8.50 2.40
N LEU A 531 19.95 -9.30 1.55
CA LEU A 531 19.25 -8.82 0.37
C LEU A 531 17.73 -8.97 0.50
N LEU A 532 17.29 -9.84 1.41
CA LEU A 532 15.93 -10.40 1.37
C LEU A 532 15.07 -10.01 2.56
N VAL A 533 15.69 -9.61 3.68
CA VAL A 533 14.97 -9.13 4.85
C VAL A 533 14.89 -7.61 4.77
N SER A 534 13.93 -7.16 3.97
CA SER A 534 13.53 -5.76 3.88
C SER A 534 12.81 -5.33 5.16
N HIS A 535 12.93 -4.06 5.57
CA HIS A 535 12.21 -3.51 6.72
C HIS A 535 10.67 -3.76 6.69
N PRO A 536 9.98 -3.72 5.52
CA PRO A 536 8.61 -4.23 5.37
C PRO A 536 8.37 -5.65 5.90
N LEU A 537 9.26 -6.58 5.58
CA LEU A 537 9.16 -7.99 5.98
C LEU A 537 9.44 -8.17 7.47
N GLU A 538 10.38 -7.40 8.03
CA GLU A 538 10.58 -7.33 9.48
C GLU A 538 9.31 -6.89 10.20
N TRP A 539 8.64 -5.87 9.69
CA TRP A 539 7.40 -5.35 10.26
C TRP A 539 6.25 -6.38 10.17
N GLN A 540 6.12 -7.08 9.04
CA GLN A 540 5.17 -8.19 8.89
C GLN A 540 5.45 -9.31 9.92
N ALA A 541 6.73 -9.69 10.09
CA ALA A 541 7.14 -10.71 11.06
C ALA A 541 6.87 -10.28 12.51
N MET A 542 7.15 -9.01 12.86
CA MET A 542 6.85 -8.46 14.17
C MET A 542 5.34 -8.50 14.46
N THR A 543 4.51 -8.12 13.49
CA THR A 543 3.06 -8.18 13.60
C THR A 543 2.57 -9.60 13.89
N ALA A 544 3.10 -10.60 13.17
CA ALA A 544 2.79 -12.01 13.40
C ALA A 544 3.23 -12.51 14.79
N VAL A 545 4.42 -12.11 15.27
CA VAL A 545 4.89 -12.47 16.62
C VAL A 545 3.95 -11.89 17.68
N MET A 546 3.53 -10.63 17.56
CA MET A 546 2.63 -10.00 18.51
C MET A 546 1.26 -10.69 18.57
N ILE A 547 0.72 -11.11 17.42
CA ILE A 547 -0.53 -11.87 17.34
C ILE A 547 -0.39 -13.23 18.03
N LEU A 548 0.71 -13.96 17.77
CA LEU A 548 0.94 -15.27 18.41
C LEU A 548 1.17 -15.16 19.93
N LEU A 549 1.82 -14.09 20.40
CA LEU A 549 1.97 -13.83 21.83
C LEU A 549 0.63 -13.50 22.51
N ALA A 550 -0.23 -12.74 21.83
CA ALA A 550 -1.58 -12.45 22.32
C ALA A 550 -2.45 -13.71 22.35
N ASP A 551 -2.32 -14.61 21.37
CA ASP A 551 -3.01 -15.91 21.38
C ASP A 551 -2.50 -16.82 22.50
N ALA A 552 -1.19 -16.91 22.70
CA ALA A 552 -0.58 -17.65 23.81
C ALA A 552 -1.06 -17.10 25.16
N TRP A 553 -1.24 -15.78 25.29
CA TRP A 553 -1.81 -15.15 26.48
C TRP A 553 -3.26 -15.58 26.74
N LYS A 554 -4.08 -15.60 25.69
CA LYS A 554 -5.50 -15.94 25.79
C LYS A 554 -5.72 -17.41 26.08
N THR A 555 -5.01 -18.29 25.39
CA THR A 555 -5.21 -19.75 25.41
C THR A 555 -4.33 -20.48 26.43
N GLY A 556 -3.24 -19.87 26.88
CA GLY A 556 -2.21 -20.51 27.70
C GLY A 556 -1.32 -21.51 26.93
N SER A 557 -1.50 -21.64 25.61
CA SER A 557 -0.73 -22.58 24.79
C SER A 557 0.71 -22.10 24.58
N LYS A 558 1.67 -22.98 24.86
CA LYS A 558 3.11 -22.72 24.67
C LYS A 558 3.66 -23.25 23.34
N ALA A 559 2.81 -23.82 22.47
CA ALA A 559 3.24 -24.56 21.28
C ALA A 559 4.08 -23.72 20.29
N ASN A 560 3.78 -22.43 20.17
CA ASN A 560 4.44 -21.53 19.21
C ASN A 560 5.62 -20.73 19.80
N LEU A 561 5.91 -20.86 21.10
CA LEU A 561 6.95 -20.06 21.77
C LEU A 561 8.35 -20.33 21.21
N GLY A 562 8.67 -21.57 20.83
CA GLY A 562 9.97 -21.89 20.22
C GLY A 562 10.18 -21.19 18.86
N LEU A 563 9.12 -21.06 18.07
CA LEU A 563 9.19 -20.31 16.80
C LEU A 563 9.38 -18.81 17.06
N ILE A 564 8.66 -18.27 18.03
CA ILE A 564 8.79 -16.88 18.47
C ILE A 564 10.23 -16.60 18.95
N ASP A 565 10.81 -17.49 19.76
CA ASP A 565 12.17 -17.35 20.30
C ASP A 565 13.24 -17.33 19.20
N ASN A 566 13.10 -18.16 18.17
CA ASN A 566 14.00 -18.13 17.01
C ASN A 566 13.94 -16.77 16.29
N VAL A 567 12.74 -16.21 16.11
CA VAL A 567 12.55 -14.92 15.44
C VAL A 567 13.05 -13.76 16.32
N ILE A 568 12.82 -13.80 17.63
CA ILE A 568 13.38 -12.80 18.56
C ILE A 568 14.91 -12.81 18.52
N THR A 569 15.52 -14.00 18.48
CA THR A 569 16.99 -14.12 18.38
C THR A 569 17.51 -13.39 17.15
N ILE A 570 16.81 -13.54 16.01
CA ILE A 570 17.12 -12.81 14.78
C ILE A 570 16.92 -11.29 14.94
N PHE A 571 15.83 -10.84 15.57
CA PHE A 571 15.66 -9.41 15.86
C PHE A 571 16.80 -8.87 16.74
N VAL A 572 17.27 -9.64 17.72
CA VAL A 572 18.42 -9.28 18.58
C VAL A 572 19.72 -9.24 17.78
N GLU A 573 19.93 -10.19 16.86
CA GLU A 573 21.07 -10.16 15.93
C GLU A 573 21.02 -8.91 15.03
N MET A 574 19.87 -8.61 14.42
CA MET A 574 19.66 -7.41 13.59
C MET A 574 19.91 -6.11 14.37
N ARG A 575 19.55 -6.08 15.65
CA ARG A 575 19.85 -4.97 16.55
C ARG A 575 21.34 -4.82 16.82
N ARG A 576 22.05 -5.93 17.09
CA ARG A 576 23.49 -5.91 17.36
C ARG A 576 24.28 -5.44 16.15
N ASP A 577 23.78 -5.78 14.96
CA ASP A 577 24.29 -5.33 13.67
C ASP A 577 23.71 -3.96 13.27
N GLY A 578 23.19 -3.17 14.23
CA GLY A 578 22.87 -1.73 14.12
C GLY A 578 21.78 -1.32 13.12
N GLY A 579 20.94 -2.24 12.65
CA GLY A 579 20.15 -2.04 11.43
C GLY A 579 18.71 -1.52 11.55
N SER A 580 17.99 -1.74 12.66
CA SER A 580 16.52 -1.53 12.66
C SER A 580 15.96 -0.97 13.97
N GLN A 581 15.46 0.27 13.93
CA GLN A 581 14.66 0.85 15.02
C GLN A 581 13.38 0.03 15.30
N ALA A 582 12.86 -0.66 14.29
CA ALA A 582 11.72 -1.55 14.46
C ALA A 582 12.09 -2.78 15.30
N ALA A 583 13.30 -3.32 15.16
CA ALA A 583 13.79 -4.41 16.00
C ALA A 583 13.95 -3.99 17.47
N ASP A 584 14.40 -2.76 17.75
CA ASP A 584 14.49 -2.21 19.11
C ASP A 584 13.12 -2.17 19.81
N LEU A 585 12.12 -1.64 19.11
CA LEU A 585 10.73 -1.58 19.59
C LEU A 585 10.15 -3.00 19.75
N ALA A 586 10.35 -3.87 18.77
CA ALA A 586 9.89 -5.26 18.80
C ALA A 586 10.41 -5.97 20.06
N ILE A 587 11.72 -5.90 20.34
CA ILE A 587 12.33 -6.56 21.49
C ILE A 587 11.76 -6.03 22.81
N GLY A 588 11.55 -4.71 22.93
CA GLY A 588 10.93 -4.11 24.11
C GLY A 588 9.50 -4.61 24.35
N HIS A 589 8.66 -4.61 23.32
CA HIS A 589 7.27 -5.07 23.44
C HIS A 589 7.17 -6.59 23.68
N ILE A 590 7.98 -7.37 22.99
CA ILE A 590 7.99 -8.83 23.10
C ILE A 590 8.51 -9.28 24.46
N SER A 591 9.59 -8.68 24.96
CA SER A 591 10.13 -8.97 26.29
C SER A 591 9.14 -8.62 27.41
N HIS A 592 8.40 -7.51 27.26
CA HIS A 592 7.31 -7.17 28.18
C HIS A 592 6.19 -8.21 28.15
N ALA A 593 5.68 -8.55 26.95
CA ALA A 593 4.63 -9.55 26.78
C ALA A 593 5.01 -10.92 27.36
N ARG A 594 6.27 -11.34 27.17
CA ARG A 594 6.81 -12.59 27.72
C ARG A 594 6.93 -12.57 29.24
N THR A 595 7.38 -11.46 29.81
CA THR A 595 7.46 -11.29 31.27
C THR A 595 6.09 -11.41 31.92
N GLN A 596 5.08 -10.83 31.27
CA GLN A 596 3.70 -10.93 31.73
C GLN A 596 3.18 -12.38 31.61
N LEU A 597 3.52 -13.11 30.55
CA LEU A 597 3.11 -14.51 30.34
C LEU A 597 3.65 -15.42 31.44
N ASN A 598 4.92 -15.23 31.79
CA ASN A 598 5.60 -15.99 32.84
C ASN A 598 5.10 -15.66 34.26
N LYS A 599 4.47 -14.50 34.47
CA LYS A 599 3.84 -14.14 35.76
C LYS A 599 2.48 -14.82 35.99
N ARG A 600 1.85 -15.34 34.93
CA ARG A 600 0.53 -15.98 34.96
C ARG A 600 0.62 -17.51 35.05
N SER A 601 1.75 -18.09 34.66
CA SER A 601 2.09 -19.51 34.87
C SER A 601 2.68 -19.72 36.25
#